data_AF-A0A519UAK2-F1
#
_entry.id   AF-A0A519UAK2-F1
#
_cell.length_a   1.000
_cell.length_b   1.000
_cell.length_c   1.000
_cell.angle_alpha   90.00
_cell.angle_beta   90.00
_cell.angle_gamma   90.00
#
_symmetry.space_group_name_H-M   'P 1'
#
loop_
_entity.id
_entity.type
_entity.pdbx_description
1 polymer ?
#
loop_
_entity_poly.entity_id
_entity_poly.type
_entity_poly.pdbx_seq_one_letter_code
_entity_poly.pdbx_strand_id
1 'polypeptide(L)' 'MRKIIAVLFTVITIFAIKETIYIFTSTDPDIAQKKNQYSIVALSLTLPLSLFTLWLWSGKRKSE' A
#
# COMPACT_ATOMS: atom_id res chain seq x y z
N MET A 1 -4.98 -16.73 -13.70
CA MET A 1 -4.15 -15.55 -13.97
C MET A 1 -4.49 -14.34 -13.07
N ARG A 2 -5.66 -13.69 -13.18
CA ARG A 2 -5.97 -12.46 -12.38
C ARG A 2 -5.93 -12.65 -10.85
N LYS A 3 -6.37 -13.81 -10.35
CA LYS A 3 -6.37 -14.12 -8.91
C LYS A 3 -4.96 -14.19 -8.31
N ILE A 4 -3.98 -14.71 -9.05
CA ILE A 4 -2.58 -14.82 -8.59
C ILE A 4 -1.97 -13.43 -8.46
N ILE A 5 -2.22 -12.56 -9.45
CA ILE A 5 -1.78 -11.16 -9.42
C ILE A 5 -2.45 -10.42 -8.25
N ALA A 6 -3.73 -10.70 -7.96
CA ALA A 6 -4.44 -10.10 -6.83
C ALA A 6 -3.86 -10.51 -5.48
N VAL A 7 -3.48 -11.78 -5.33
CA VAL A 7 -2.80 -12.28 -4.13
C VAL A 7 -1.42 -11.62 -3.98
N LEU A 8 -0.65 -11.50 -5.06
CA LEU A 8 0.68 -10.88 -5.03
C LEU A 8 0.59 -9.39 -4.64
N PHE A 9 -0.37 -8.66 -5.23
CA PHE A 9 -0.63 -7.27 -4.91
C PHE A 9 -1.11 -7.08 -3.47
N THR A 10 -1.94 -7.99 -2.92
CA THR A 10 -2.36 -7.90 -1.52
C THR A 10 -1.20 -8.11 -0.55
N VAL A 11 -0.28 -9.02 -0.84
CA VAL A 11 0.94 -9.20 -0.02
C VAL A 11 1.81 -7.94 -0.05
N ILE A 12 2.01 -7.34 -1.22
CA ILE A 12 2.78 -6.08 -1.35
C ILE A 12 2.08 -4.95 -0.59
N THR A 13 0.75 -4.83 -0.70
CA THR A 13 -0.01 -3.81 0.03
C THR A 13 0.12 -3.97 1.54
N ILE A 14 0.08 -5.20 2.06
CA ILE A 14 0.30 -5.46 3.50
C ILE A 14 1.71 -5.06 3.92
N PHE A 15 2.72 -5.35 3.11
CA PHE A 15 4.10 -4.96 3.39
C PHE A 15 4.26 -3.42 3.40
N ALA A 16 3.66 -2.73 2.44
CA ALA A 16 3.67 -1.28 2.36
C ALA A 16 2.95 -0.62 3.57
N ILE A 17 1.86 -1.21 4.05
CA ILE A 17 1.19 -0.76 5.28
C ILE A 17 2.11 -0.93 6.49
N LYS A 18 2.81 -2.06 6.61
CA LYS A 18 3.77 -2.30 7.70
C LYS A 18 4.89 -1.25 7.71
N GLU A 19 5.47 -0.96 6.55
CA GLU A 19 6.48 0.09 6.40
C GLU A 19 5.93 1.47 6.74
N THR A 20 4.69 1.77 6.33
CA THR A 20 4.01 3.02 6.70
C THR A 20 3.88 3.16 8.22
N ILE A 21 3.45 2.10 8.91
CA ILE A 21 3.35 2.09 10.37
C ILE A 21 4.73 2.30 10.99
N TYR A 22 5.76 1.58 10.51
CA TYR A 22 7.13 1.72 10.99
C TYR A 22 7.65 3.15 10.84
N ILE A 23 7.42 3.80 9.70
CA ILE A 23 7.79 5.21 9.46
C ILE A 23 7.03 6.15 10.42
N PHE A 24 5.77 5.87 10.72
CA PHE A 24 4.94 6.69 11.60
C PHE A 24 5.30 6.53 13.08
N THR A 25 5.65 5.32 13.53
CA THR A 25 5.98 4.99 14.93
C THR A 25 7.47 5.12 15.25
N SER A 26 8.36 5.07 14.26
CA SER A 26 9.79 5.24 14.49
C SER A 26 10.08 6.66 15.02
N THR A 27 10.85 6.70 16.10
CA THR A 27 11.32 7.95 16.73
C THR A 27 12.78 8.23 16.33
N ASP A 28 13.28 7.55 15.29
CA ASP A 28 14.62 7.78 14.76
C ASP A 28 14.77 9.25 14.34
N PRO A 29 15.84 9.93 14.75
CA PRO A 29 16.02 11.37 14.52
C PRO A 29 16.08 11.73 13.02
N ASP A 30 16.65 10.86 12.19
CA ASP A 30 16.67 11.02 10.72
C ASP A 30 15.28 10.87 10.09
N ILE A 31 14.46 9.96 10.63
CA ILE A 31 13.08 9.74 10.18
C ILE A 31 12.17 10.86 10.70
N ALA A 32 12.41 11.36 11.91
CA ALA A 32 11.65 12.44 12.55
C ALA A 32 11.81 13.77 11.80
N GLN A 33 13.02 14.11 11.36
CA GLN A 33 13.28 15.34 10.59
C GLN A 33 12.57 15.36 9.23
N LYS A 34 12.43 14.20 8.58
CA LYS A 34 11.78 14.06 7.27
C LYS A 34 10.44 13.34 7.34
N LYS A 35 9.85 13.25 8.54
CA LYS A 35 8.63 12.46 8.80
C LYS A 35 7.48 12.85 7.88
N ASN A 36 7.34 14.14 7.59
CA ASN A 36 6.33 14.64 6.68
C ASN A 36 6.55 14.12 5.24
N GLN A 37 7.78 14.19 4.72
CA GLN A 37 8.12 13.67 3.40
C GLN A 37 7.93 12.15 3.33
N TYR A 38 8.41 11.40 4.32
CA TYR A 38 8.27 9.95 4.35
C TYR A 38 6.81 9.50 4.49
N SER A 39 6.01 10.21 5.30
CA SER A 39 4.57 9.93 5.42
C SER A 39 3.83 10.18 4.12
N ILE A 40 4.15 11.27 3.41
CA ILE A 40 3.57 11.58 2.10
C ILE A 40 3.93 10.48 1.10
N VAL A 41 5.20 10.09 1.01
CA VAL A 41 5.64 9.02 0.10
C VAL A 41 4.95 7.69 0.43
N ALA A 42 4.89 7.32 1.71
CA ALA A 42 4.24 6.10 2.16
C ALA A 42 2.74 6.08 1.80
N LEU A 43 2.03 7.19 2.02
CA LEU A 43 0.62 7.35 1.66
C LEU A 43 0.41 7.37 0.15
N SER A 44 1.26 8.09 -0.60
CA SER A 44 1.23 8.14 -2.06
C SER A 44 1.52 6.80 -2.70
N LEU A 45 2.23 5.89 -2.02
CA LEU A 45 2.45 4.52 -2.49
C LEU A 45 1.28 3.60 -2.10
N THR A 46 0.84 3.65 -0.84
CA THR A 46 -0.21 2.76 -0.32
C THR A 46 -1.59 3.04 -0.89
N LEU A 47 -1.96 4.31 -1.15
CA LEU A 47 -3.24 4.67 -1.75
C LEU A 47 -3.46 4.06 -3.15
N PRO A 48 -2.59 4.31 -4.15
CA PRO A 48 -2.75 3.72 -5.46
C PRO A 48 -2.60 2.21 -5.42
N LEU A 49 -1.70 1.65 -4.59
CA LEU A 49 -1.62 0.18 -4.43
C LEU A 49 -2.93 -0.39 -3.93
N SER A 50 -3.53 0.22 -2.90
CA SER A 50 -4.80 -0.20 -2.32
C SER A 50 -5.92 -0.18 -3.37
N LEU A 51 -6.04 0.92 -4.11
CA LEU A 51 -6.98 1.06 -5.23
C LEU A 51 -6.73 0.01 -6.32
N PHE A 52 -5.48 -0.25 -6.69
CA PHE A 52 -5.12 -1.30 -7.65
C PHE A 52 -5.48 -2.69 -7.14
N THR A 53 -5.21 -3.03 -5.87
CA THR A 53 -5.65 -4.29 -5.26
C THR A 53 -7.16 -4.44 -5.29
N LEU A 54 -7.90 -3.40 -4.88
CA LEU A 54 -9.36 -3.39 -4.87
C LEU A 54 -9.94 -3.50 -6.28
N TRP A 55 -9.36 -2.80 -7.25
CA TRP A 55 -9.79 -2.87 -8.65
C TRP A 55 -9.50 -4.24 -9.26
N LEU A 56 -8.35 -4.83 -8.94
CA LEU A 56 -7.97 -6.16 -9.40
C LEU A 56 -8.85 -7.26 -8.79
N TRP A 57 -9.33 -7.05 -7.56
CA TRP A 57 -10.27 -7.93 -6.88
C TRP A 57 -11.72 -7.68 -7.29
N SER A 58 -12.06 -6.44 -7.67
CA SER A 58 -13.28 -6.04 -8.38
C SER A 58 -13.22 -6.53 -9.82
N GLY A 59 -13.02 -7.85 -9.99
CA GLY A 59 -13.24 -8.50 -11.25
C GLY A 59 -14.64 -8.15 -11.70
N LYS A 60 -14.76 -7.61 -12.94
CA LYS A 60 -16.02 -7.44 -13.67
C LYS A 60 -16.99 -8.52 -13.18
N ARG A 61 -18.01 -8.15 -12.41
CA ARG A 61 -19.21 -8.96 -12.35
C ARG A 61 -19.61 -9.05 -13.81
N LYS A 62 -19.42 -10.23 -14.41
CA LYS A 62 -19.95 -10.52 -15.72
C LYS A 62 -21.45 -10.26 -15.55
N SER A 63 -21.89 -9.09 -16.04
CA SER A 63 -23.29 -8.84 -16.23
C SER A 63 -23.66 -9.80 -17.34
N GLU A 64 -24.17 -10.96 -16.93
CA GLU A 64 -25.13 -11.70 -17.75
C GLU A 64 -26.42 -10.89 -17.81
#